data_AF-A0A3N5QDZ1-F1
#
_entry.id   AF-A0A3N5QDZ1-F1
#
_cell.length_a   1.000
_cell.length_b   1.000
_cell.length_c   1.000
_cell.angle_alpha   90.00
_cell.angle_beta   90.00
_cell.angle_gamma   90.00
#
_symmetry.space_group_name_H-M   'P 1'
#
loop_
_entity.id
_entity.type
_entity.pdbx_description
1 polymer ?
#
loop_
_entity_poly.entity_id
_entity_poly.type
_entity_poly.pdbx_seq_one_letter_code
_entity_poly.pdbx_strand_id
1 'polypeptide(L)'
;MEAYTMKDLRLAVKLIGGFSAVALITLLVGLIGWIMVRNSVSALSEVGEVRLPSILGLETMDEAQAAILGAEHTLLIAEIAGNPQQTEEQLQRLKQAWTRAETGWKTYEPLPQTKEEAEIWKQFVPAWEAWKAEHQKVIDLIKGGKREEALALSNGNAEKTYRISEPLLMSLIDLNERVAKEFVKESIGNVNRPKIILLTVMILGTLIAVVLGIWLSISINKV
;
A
#
# COMPACT_ATOMS: atom_id res chain seq x y z
N MET A 1 -49.47 -44.30 14.32
CA MET A 1 -48.46 -43.37 13.77
C MET A 1 -47.34 -44.23 13.22
N GLU A 2 -47.51 -44.67 11.97
CA GLU A 2 -46.51 -45.53 11.32
C GLU A 2 -45.33 -44.66 10.90
N ALA A 3 -44.14 -45.03 11.40
CA ALA A 3 -42.90 -44.45 10.93
C ALA A 3 -42.73 -44.86 9.46
N TYR A 4 -42.81 -43.88 8.54
CA TYR A 4 -42.49 -44.06 7.13
C TYR A 4 -41.04 -44.57 7.03
N THR A 5 -40.90 -45.89 6.98
CA THR A 5 -39.61 -46.56 6.89
C THR A 5 -39.14 -46.36 5.45
N MET A 6 -37.94 -45.81 5.24
CA MET A 6 -37.38 -45.41 3.94
C MET A 6 -37.11 -46.57 2.94
N LYS A 7 -37.90 -47.64 2.99
CA LYS A 7 -37.83 -48.80 2.08
C LYS A 7 -38.55 -48.56 0.75
N ASP A 8 -39.54 -47.65 0.69
CA ASP A 8 -40.39 -47.45 -0.51
C ASP A 8 -40.04 -46.24 -1.39
N LEU A 9 -38.93 -45.55 -1.10
CA LEU A 9 -38.47 -44.45 -1.95
C LEU A 9 -37.87 -44.98 -3.26
N ARG A 10 -38.39 -44.51 -4.40
CA ARG A 10 -37.84 -44.79 -5.74
C ARG A 10 -36.34 -44.51 -5.76
N LEU A 11 -35.55 -45.39 -6.39
CA LEU A 11 -34.09 -45.28 -6.55
C LEU A 11 -33.63 -43.87 -6.94
N ALA A 12 -34.37 -43.22 -7.85
CA ALA A 12 -34.12 -41.85 -8.28
C ALA A 12 -34.08 -40.83 -7.12
N VAL A 13 -34.98 -40.93 -6.14
CA VAL A 13 -35.03 -39.99 -5.01
C VAL A 13 -33.83 -40.17 -4.08
N LYS A 14 -33.39 -41.42 -3.87
CA LYS A 14 -32.20 -41.73 -3.05
C LYS A 14 -30.93 -41.16 -3.68
N LEU A 15 -30.76 -41.35 -5.00
CA LEU A 15 -29.63 -40.81 -5.75
C LEU A 15 -29.66 -39.28 -5.81
N ILE A 16 -30.79 -38.67 -6.19
CA ILE A 16 -30.94 -37.21 -6.29
C ILE A 16 -30.68 -36.55 -4.94
N GLY A 17 -31.20 -37.10 -3.84
CA GLY A 17 -30.98 -36.57 -2.49
C GLY A 17 -29.51 -36.59 -2.08
N GLY A 18 -28.82 -37.71 -2.31
CA GLY A 18 -27.39 -37.84 -2.03
C GLY A 18 -26.52 -36.89 -2.86
N PHE A 19 -26.74 -36.83 -4.17
CA PHE A 19 -26.03 -35.89 -5.04
C PHE A 19 -26.33 -34.43 -4.72
N SER A 20 -27.58 -34.09 -4.37
CA SER A 20 -27.94 -32.73 -3.96
C SER A 20 -27.23 -32.32 -2.66
N ALA A 21 -27.11 -33.22 -1.69
CA ALA A 21 -26.38 -32.96 -0.45
C ALA A 21 -24.88 -32.66 -0.73
N VAL A 22 -24.24 -33.47 -1.58
CA VAL A 22 -22.84 -33.26 -1.99
C VAL A 22 -22.68 -31.96 -2.77
N ALA A 23 -23.62 -31.64 -3.68
CA ALA A 23 -23.62 -30.39 -4.44
C ALA A 23 -23.74 -29.17 -3.51
N LEU A 24 -24.60 -29.21 -2.49
CA LEU A 24 -24.76 -28.14 -1.51
C LEU A 24 -23.49 -27.94 -0.67
N ILE A 25 -22.87 -29.02 -0.20
CA ILE A 25 -21.58 -28.96 0.52
C ILE A 25 -20.51 -28.32 -0.37
N THR A 26 -20.43 -28.75 -1.63
CA THR A 26 -19.47 -28.23 -2.60
C THR A 26 -19.69 -26.73 -2.85
N LEU A 27 -20.95 -26.28 -2.98
CA LEU A 27 -21.30 -24.87 -3.12
C LEU A 27 -20.87 -24.05 -1.90
N LEU A 28 -21.12 -24.54 -0.68
CA LEU A 28 -20.72 -23.86 0.55
C LEU A 28 -19.19 -23.68 0.65
N VAL A 29 -18.43 -24.74 0.32
CA VAL A 29 -16.96 -24.68 0.25
C VAL A 29 -16.52 -23.65 -0.79
N GLY A 30 -17.13 -23.66 -1.97
CA GLY A 30 -16.86 -22.70 -3.05
C GLY A 30 -17.12 -21.25 -2.63
N LEU A 31 -18.25 -20.98 -1.95
CA LEU A 31 -18.61 -19.64 -1.47
C LEU A 31 -17.63 -19.13 -0.40
N ILE A 32 -17.26 -19.96 0.58
CA ILE A 32 -16.28 -19.60 1.60
C ILE A 32 -14.92 -19.32 0.95
N GLY A 33 -14.47 -20.20 0.05
CA GLY A 33 -13.22 -20.04 -0.69
C GLY A 33 -13.19 -18.73 -1.51
N TRP A 34 -14.29 -18.41 -2.20
CA TRP A 34 -14.44 -17.18 -2.96
C TRP A 34 -14.31 -15.93 -2.10
N ILE A 35 -14.96 -15.89 -0.93
CA ILE A 35 -14.87 -14.76 0.01
C ILE A 35 -13.42 -14.58 0.49
N MET A 36 -12.71 -15.66 0.80
CA MET A 36 -11.31 -15.61 1.23
C MET A 36 -10.37 -15.07 0.15
N VAL A 37 -10.54 -15.51 -1.10
CA VAL A 37 -9.78 -14.98 -2.25
C VAL A 37 -10.08 -13.50 -2.44
N ARG A 38 -11.35 -13.10 -2.42
CA ARG A 38 -11.75 -11.70 -2.58
C ARG A 38 -11.11 -10.80 -1.52
N ASN A 39 -11.14 -11.20 -0.26
CA ASN A 39 -10.51 -10.43 0.83
C ASN A 39 -8.98 -10.34 0.63
N SER A 40 -8.35 -11.41 0.16
CA SER A 40 -6.90 -11.42 -0.11
C SER A 40 -6.53 -10.49 -1.27
N VAL A 41 -7.34 -10.45 -2.32
CA VAL A 41 -7.17 -9.53 -3.45
C VAL A 41 -7.33 -8.08 -3.01
N SER A 42 -8.33 -7.77 -2.18
CA SER A 42 -8.51 -6.42 -1.63
C SER A 42 -7.31 -5.99 -0.79
N ALA A 43 -6.75 -6.91 0.02
CA ALA A 43 -5.58 -6.61 0.82
C ALA A 43 -4.33 -6.38 -0.04
N LEU A 44 -4.17 -7.17 -1.10
CA LEU A 44 -3.07 -7.02 -2.03
C LEU A 44 -3.18 -5.72 -2.83
N SER A 45 -4.38 -5.31 -3.24
CA SER A 45 -4.62 -4.04 -3.94
C SER A 45 -4.33 -2.85 -3.02
N GLU A 46 -4.79 -2.84 -1.78
CA GLU A 46 -4.46 -1.76 -0.83
C GLU A 46 -2.93 -1.62 -0.65
N VAL A 47 -2.22 -2.72 -0.45
CA VAL A 47 -0.75 -2.65 -0.26
C VAL A 47 -0.03 -2.30 -1.57
N GLY A 48 -0.38 -2.96 -2.67
CA GLY A 48 0.34 -2.88 -3.93
C GLY A 48 0.01 -1.68 -4.80
N GLU A 49 -1.21 -1.15 -4.69
CA GLU A 49 -1.70 -0.05 -5.53
C GLU A 49 -1.83 1.27 -4.77
N VAL A 50 -1.92 1.24 -3.43
CA VAL A 50 -2.02 2.44 -2.59
C VAL A 50 -0.78 2.63 -1.73
N ARG A 51 -0.50 1.71 -0.80
CA ARG A 51 0.52 1.94 0.25
C ARG A 51 1.95 1.94 -0.27
N LEU A 52 2.31 0.95 -1.08
CA LEU A 52 3.67 0.86 -1.62
C LEU A 52 3.98 2.03 -2.57
N PRO A 53 3.11 2.39 -3.54
CA PRO A 53 3.31 3.60 -4.33
C PRO A 53 3.35 4.89 -3.49
N SER A 54 2.56 4.97 -2.40
CA SER A 54 2.58 6.13 -1.51
C SER A 54 3.95 6.29 -0.84
N ILE A 55 4.47 5.22 -0.24
CA ILE A 55 5.79 5.22 0.39
C ILE A 55 6.88 5.57 -0.64
N LEU A 56 6.86 4.93 -1.81
CA LEU A 56 7.84 5.21 -2.87
C LEU A 56 7.79 6.66 -3.36
N GLY A 57 6.59 7.23 -3.52
CA GLY A 57 6.42 8.63 -3.91
C GLY A 57 7.01 9.59 -2.89
N LEU A 58 6.69 9.37 -1.61
CA LEU A 58 7.19 10.21 -0.51
C LEU A 58 8.70 10.07 -0.29
N GLU A 59 9.25 8.85 -0.32
CA GLU A 59 10.69 8.57 -0.26
C GLU A 59 11.44 9.21 -1.43
N THR A 60 10.86 9.17 -2.64
CA THR A 60 11.43 9.86 -3.81
C THR A 60 11.49 11.38 -3.59
N MET A 61 10.48 11.94 -2.93
CA MET A 61 10.48 13.36 -2.56
C MET A 61 11.54 13.67 -1.50
N ASP A 62 11.71 12.82 -0.49
CA ASP A 62 12.69 13.00 0.58
C ASP A 62 14.12 12.94 0.03
N GLU A 63 14.44 11.90 -0.75
CA GLU A 63 15.74 11.77 -1.42
C GLU A 63 16.02 12.98 -2.33
N ALA A 64 15.00 13.44 -3.05
CA ALA A 64 15.11 14.62 -3.89
C ALA A 64 15.32 15.90 -3.07
N GLN A 65 14.64 16.04 -1.92
CA GLN A 65 14.78 17.19 -1.02
C GLN A 65 16.22 17.29 -0.49
N ALA A 66 16.76 16.17 -0.01
CA ALA A 66 18.14 16.07 0.45
C ALA A 66 19.15 16.36 -0.69
N ALA A 67 18.89 15.86 -1.90
CA ALA A 67 19.74 16.11 -3.06
C ALA A 67 19.72 17.59 -3.49
N ILE A 68 18.56 18.26 -3.42
CA ILE A 68 18.41 19.69 -3.68
C ILE A 68 19.24 20.50 -2.69
N LEU A 69 19.12 20.21 -1.39
CA LEU A 69 19.88 20.89 -0.34
C LEU A 69 21.39 20.67 -0.50
N GLY A 70 21.81 19.44 -0.78
CA GLY A 70 23.22 19.11 -1.02
C GLY A 70 23.81 19.84 -2.24
N ALA A 71 23.04 19.95 -3.34
CA ALA A 71 23.46 20.70 -4.51
C ALA A 71 23.53 22.22 -4.24
N GLU A 72 22.57 22.77 -3.49
CA GLU A 72 22.60 24.17 -3.04
C GLU A 72 23.86 24.46 -2.23
N HIS A 73 24.14 23.65 -1.20
CA HIS A 73 25.32 23.82 -0.36
C HIS A 73 26.62 23.68 -1.15
N THR A 74 26.66 22.77 -2.13
CA THR A 74 27.83 22.62 -3.02
C THR A 74 28.05 23.86 -3.89
N LEU A 75 26.99 24.47 -4.39
CA LEU A 75 27.05 25.71 -5.18
C LEU A 75 27.52 26.92 -4.34
N LEU A 76 27.39 26.86 -3.01
CA LEU A 76 27.87 27.91 -2.10
C LEU A 76 29.36 27.80 -1.77
N ILE A 77 30.02 26.69 -2.13
CA ILE A 77 31.47 26.51 -1.97
C ILE A 77 32.20 27.45 -2.95
N ALA A 78 33.14 28.25 -2.44
CA ALA A 78 33.79 29.31 -3.20
C ALA A 78 34.53 28.80 -4.45
N GLU A 79 35.18 27.65 -4.34
CA GLU A 79 35.91 26.98 -5.41
C GLU A 79 34.97 26.51 -6.53
N ILE A 80 33.78 26.01 -6.17
CA ILE A 80 32.76 25.59 -7.13
C ILE A 80 32.13 26.80 -7.81
N ALA A 81 31.75 27.82 -7.03
CA ALA A 81 31.18 29.06 -7.55
C ALA A 81 32.15 29.81 -8.49
N GLY A 82 33.46 29.69 -8.26
CA GLY A 82 34.51 30.21 -9.13
C GLY A 82 34.78 29.37 -10.38
N ASN A 83 34.14 28.19 -10.52
CA ASN A 83 34.31 27.27 -11.64
C ASN A 83 33.00 27.14 -12.44
N PRO A 84 32.88 27.79 -13.62
CA PRO A 84 31.65 27.77 -14.42
C PRO A 84 31.19 26.37 -14.82
N GLN A 85 32.12 25.45 -15.11
CA GLN A 85 31.78 24.09 -15.49
C GLN A 85 31.14 23.34 -14.32
N GLN A 86 31.78 23.37 -13.14
CA GLN A 86 31.24 22.69 -11.96
C GLN A 86 29.93 23.32 -11.49
N THR A 87 29.79 24.64 -11.61
CA THR A 87 28.53 25.35 -11.33
C THR A 87 27.41 24.84 -12.23
N GLU A 88 27.63 24.74 -13.54
CA GLU A 88 26.62 24.22 -14.48
C GLU A 88 26.26 22.77 -14.17
N GLU A 89 27.24 21.92 -13.86
CA GLU A 89 27.00 20.52 -13.45
C GLU A 89 26.09 20.42 -12.22
N GLN A 90 26.30 21.27 -11.20
CA GLN A 90 25.45 21.29 -10.01
C GLN A 90 24.05 21.84 -10.31
N LEU A 91 23.92 22.85 -11.17
CA LEU A 91 22.61 23.35 -11.59
C LEU A 91 21.80 22.28 -12.36
N GLN A 92 22.46 21.44 -13.17
CA GLN A 92 21.80 20.31 -13.82
C GLN A 92 21.38 19.24 -12.80
N ARG A 93 22.21 18.91 -11.81
CA ARG A 93 21.84 18.01 -10.71
C ARG A 93 20.62 18.54 -9.94
N LEU A 94 20.60 19.83 -9.66
CA LEU A 94 19.50 20.50 -8.98
C LEU A 94 18.19 20.39 -9.79
N LYS A 95 18.25 20.65 -11.11
CA LYS A 95 17.11 20.47 -12.01
C LYS A 95 16.60 19.02 -12.04
N GLN A 96 17.50 18.04 -12.07
CA GLN A 96 17.14 16.63 -12.01
C GLN A 96 16.49 16.27 -10.69
N ALA A 97 17.02 16.76 -9.57
CA ALA A 97 16.45 16.53 -8.25
C ALA A 97 15.03 17.12 -8.13
N TRP A 98 14.81 18.35 -8.59
CA TRP A 98 13.46 18.94 -8.66
C TRP A 98 12.49 18.12 -9.55
N THR A 99 12.98 17.55 -10.65
CA THR A 99 12.18 16.66 -11.50
C THR A 99 11.79 15.37 -10.79
N ARG A 100 12.69 14.80 -9.97
CA ARG A 100 12.40 13.63 -9.13
C ARG A 100 11.39 13.96 -8.04
N ALA A 101 11.53 15.10 -7.35
CA ALA A 101 10.57 15.55 -6.36
C ALA A 101 9.15 15.68 -6.96
N GLU A 102 9.03 16.27 -8.14
CA GLU A 102 7.76 16.39 -8.87
C GLU A 102 7.20 15.02 -9.28
N THR A 103 8.07 14.06 -9.62
CA THR A 103 7.65 12.69 -9.93
C THR A 103 7.06 12.02 -8.69
N GLY A 104 7.77 12.07 -7.56
CA GLY A 104 7.28 11.54 -6.29
C GLY A 104 5.96 12.19 -5.85
N TRP A 105 5.85 13.51 -6.00
CA TRP A 105 4.63 14.26 -5.73
C TRP A 105 3.45 13.74 -6.54
N LYS A 106 3.61 13.60 -7.87
CA LYS A 106 2.57 13.09 -8.77
C LYS A 106 2.22 11.63 -8.53
N THR A 107 3.15 10.85 -7.99
CA THR A 107 2.87 9.49 -7.55
C THR A 107 2.00 9.48 -6.30
N TYR A 108 2.31 10.30 -5.30
CA TYR A 108 1.65 10.28 -4.00
C TYR A 108 0.31 11.03 -3.96
N GLU A 109 0.26 12.27 -4.45
CA GLU A 109 -0.89 13.18 -4.30
C GLU A 109 -2.25 12.60 -4.74
N PRO A 110 -2.38 11.86 -5.86
CA PRO A 110 -3.68 11.34 -6.30
C PRO A 110 -4.13 10.09 -5.55
N LEU A 111 -3.25 9.47 -4.74
CA LEU A 111 -3.58 8.22 -4.05
C LEU A 111 -4.56 8.46 -2.90
N PRO A 112 -5.45 7.50 -2.60
CA PRO A 112 -6.34 7.59 -1.46
C PRO A 112 -5.56 7.73 -0.14
N GLN A 113 -5.80 8.84 0.56
CA GLN A 113 -5.18 9.11 1.85
C GLN A 113 -6.11 8.71 3.00
N THR A 114 -5.53 8.25 4.11
CA THR A 114 -6.25 8.18 5.39
C THR A 114 -6.54 9.60 5.91
N LYS A 115 -7.42 9.71 6.92
CA LYS A 115 -7.73 11.00 7.53
C LYS A 115 -6.50 11.65 8.17
N GLU A 116 -5.64 10.85 8.82
CA GLU A 116 -4.42 11.35 9.45
C GLU A 116 -3.40 11.80 8.38
N GLU A 117 -3.25 11.03 7.30
CA GLU A 117 -2.40 11.38 6.15
C GLU A 117 -2.82 12.71 5.53
N ALA A 118 -4.12 12.90 5.30
CA ALA A 118 -4.65 14.11 4.67
C ALA A 118 -4.40 15.38 5.52
N GLU A 119 -4.47 15.28 6.86
CA GLU A 119 -4.19 16.42 7.75
C GLU A 119 -2.70 16.78 7.79
N ILE A 120 -1.81 15.79 7.72
CA ILE A 120 -0.35 16.05 7.63
C ILE A 120 -0.03 16.61 6.24
N TRP A 121 -0.59 16.03 5.16
CA TRP A 121 -0.38 16.50 3.80
C TRP A 121 -0.77 17.96 3.63
N LYS A 122 -1.92 18.36 4.19
CA LYS A 122 -2.39 19.75 4.19
C LYS A 122 -1.42 20.73 4.87
N GLN A 123 -0.65 20.28 5.85
CA GLN A 123 0.41 21.08 6.49
C GLN A 123 1.71 21.05 5.70
N PHE A 124 2.04 19.89 5.11
CA PHE A 124 3.24 19.70 4.32
C PHE A 124 3.25 20.54 3.05
N VAL A 125 2.14 20.58 2.29
CA VAL A 125 2.05 21.32 1.01
C VAL A 125 2.52 22.78 1.14
N PRO A 126 1.98 23.61 2.05
CA PRO A 126 2.46 24.99 2.20
C PRO A 126 3.88 25.08 2.75
N ALA A 127 4.32 24.13 3.58
CA ALA A 127 5.71 24.10 4.07
C ALA A 127 6.71 23.81 2.95
N TRP A 128 6.38 22.87 2.05
CA TRP A 128 7.16 22.55 0.86
C TRP A 128 7.28 23.75 -0.07
N GLU A 129 6.17 24.42 -0.38
CA GLU A 129 6.18 25.61 -1.24
C GLU A 129 6.95 26.78 -0.61
N ALA A 130 6.87 26.96 0.71
CA ALA A 130 7.67 27.95 1.41
C ALA A 130 9.18 27.65 1.32
N TRP A 131 9.56 26.39 1.50
CA TRP A 131 10.96 25.96 1.34
C TRP A 131 11.45 26.15 -0.10
N LYS A 132 10.68 25.69 -1.09
CA LYS A 132 10.98 25.88 -2.52
C LYS A 132 11.18 27.35 -2.89
N ALA A 133 10.34 28.24 -2.35
CA ALA A 133 10.46 29.68 -2.59
C ALA A 133 11.74 30.28 -2.00
N GLU A 134 12.12 29.91 -0.77
CA GLU A 134 13.38 30.37 -0.17
C GLU A 134 14.61 29.79 -0.89
N HIS A 135 14.57 28.50 -1.24
CA HIS A 135 15.60 27.85 -2.06
C HIS A 135 15.82 28.58 -3.39
N GLN A 136 14.74 28.93 -4.10
CA GLN A 136 14.85 29.64 -5.37
C GLN A 136 15.57 30.99 -5.22
N LYS A 137 15.29 31.73 -4.13
CA LYS A 137 15.99 32.99 -3.84
C LYS A 137 17.49 32.78 -3.61
N VAL A 138 17.88 31.69 -2.94
CA VAL A 138 19.31 31.33 -2.77
C VAL A 138 19.95 31.11 -4.14
N ILE A 139 19.32 30.31 -5.01
CA ILE A 139 19.84 30.04 -6.36
C ILE A 139 19.93 31.32 -7.21
N ASP A 140 18.97 32.23 -7.10
CA ASP A 140 19.00 33.52 -7.82
C ASP A 140 20.16 34.41 -7.34
N LEU A 141 20.46 34.43 -6.05
CA LEU A 141 21.61 35.14 -5.49
C LEU A 141 22.94 34.53 -5.97
N ILE A 142 23.04 33.20 -6.02
CA ILE A 142 24.22 32.50 -6.55
C ILE A 142 24.44 32.89 -8.02
N LYS A 143 23.40 32.83 -8.85
CA LYS A 143 23.46 33.25 -10.27
C LYS A 143 23.81 34.73 -10.44
N GLY A 144 23.42 35.57 -9.49
CA GLY A 144 23.76 37.00 -9.45
C GLY A 144 25.18 37.29 -8.95
N GLY A 145 25.99 36.29 -8.63
CA GLY A 145 27.34 36.46 -8.08
C GLY A 145 27.37 36.94 -6.62
N LYS A 146 26.23 36.90 -5.93
CA LYS A 146 26.05 37.40 -4.56
C LYS A 146 26.19 36.27 -3.53
N ARG A 147 27.33 35.58 -3.56
CA ARG A 147 27.55 34.34 -2.76
C ARG A 147 27.36 34.56 -1.25
N GLU A 148 27.83 35.66 -0.70
CA GLU A 148 27.69 35.95 0.74
C GLU A 148 26.22 36.17 1.15
N GLU A 149 25.44 36.90 0.33
CA GLU A 149 23.99 37.06 0.55
C GLU A 149 23.27 35.71 0.45
N ALA A 150 23.66 34.87 -0.53
CA ALA A 150 23.11 33.54 -0.72
C ALA A 150 23.39 32.62 0.48
N LEU A 151 24.62 32.65 1.00
CA LEU A 151 25.04 31.87 2.17
C LEU A 151 24.28 32.28 3.43
N ALA A 152 24.09 33.60 3.63
CA ALA A 152 23.31 34.11 4.76
C ALA A 152 21.83 33.69 4.68
N LEU A 153 21.24 33.70 3.47
CA LEU A 153 19.86 33.27 3.26
C LEU A 153 19.68 31.76 3.43
N SER A 154 20.62 30.98 2.87
CA SER A 154 20.67 29.51 2.96
C SER A 154 20.69 29.05 4.42
N ASN A 155 21.66 29.54 5.21
CA ASN A 155 21.78 29.22 6.64
C ASN A 155 20.69 29.84 7.53
N GLY A 156 19.84 30.72 6.97
CA GLY A 156 18.82 31.46 7.69
C GLY A 156 17.41 30.97 7.37
N ASN A 157 16.71 31.70 6.49
CA ASN A 157 15.32 31.41 6.18
C ASN A 157 15.13 30.10 5.41
N ALA A 158 16.04 29.74 4.49
CA ALA A 158 15.91 28.51 3.72
C ALA A 158 16.11 27.27 4.61
N GLU A 159 17.11 27.27 5.48
CA GLU A 159 17.28 26.24 6.51
C GLU A 159 16.05 26.16 7.45
N LYS A 160 15.51 27.30 7.86
CA LYS A 160 14.31 27.33 8.72
C LYS A 160 13.10 26.68 8.04
N THR A 161 12.85 26.96 6.77
CA THR A 161 11.71 26.37 6.04
C THR A 161 11.95 24.90 5.73
N TYR A 162 13.20 24.49 5.45
CA TYR A 162 13.59 23.08 5.32
C TYR A 162 13.28 22.29 6.60
N ARG A 163 13.69 22.80 7.78
CA ARG A 163 13.43 22.19 9.09
C ARG A 163 11.94 22.14 9.49
N ILE A 164 11.05 22.72 8.68
CA ILE A 164 9.60 22.61 8.84
C ILE A 164 9.03 21.57 7.86
N SER A 165 9.46 21.60 6.60
CA SER A 165 8.94 20.69 5.57
C SER A 165 9.46 19.26 5.71
N GLU A 166 10.74 19.06 6.03
CA GLU A 166 11.34 17.73 6.13
C GLU A 166 10.68 16.84 7.21
N PRO A 167 10.42 17.31 8.44
CA PRO A 167 9.79 16.45 9.45
C PRO A 167 8.35 16.07 9.11
N LEU A 168 7.64 16.93 8.37
CA LEU A 168 6.29 16.64 7.89
C LEU A 168 6.32 15.57 6.79
N LEU A 169 7.30 15.63 5.89
CA LEU A 169 7.53 14.59 4.88
C LEU A 169 7.87 13.24 5.53
N MET A 170 8.80 13.23 6.47
CA MET A 170 9.15 12.04 7.26
C MET A 170 7.94 11.47 8.00
N SER A 171 7.10 12.33 8.60
CA SER A 171 5.87 11.90 9.29
C SER A 171 4.88 11.23 8.34
N LEU A 172 4.79 11.66 7.08
CA LEU A 172 3.95 11.02 6.06
C LEU A 172 4.48 9.64 5.67
N ILE A 173 5.80 9.49 5.55
CA ILE A 173 6.47 8.21 5.27
C ILE A 173 6.20 7.24 6.41
N ASP A 174 6.52 7.63 7.64
CA ASP A 174 6.34 6.81 8.85
C ASP A 174 4.88 6.38 9.04
N LEU A 175 3.94 7.29 8.78
CA LEU A 175 2.51 7.01 8.86
C LEU A 175 2.09 5.98 7.82
N ASN A 176 2.49 6.15 6.56
CA ASN A 176 2.15 5.19 5.51
C ASN A 176 2.77 3.82 5.77
N GLU A 177 4.01 3.75 6.26
CA GLU A 177 4.62 2.50 6.70
C GLU A 177 3.83 1.83 7.83
N ARG A 178 3.43 2.60 8.85
CA ARG A 178 2.65 2.10 9.99
C ARG A 178 1.30 1.56 9.52
N VAL A 179 0.56 2.33 8.72
CA VAL A 179 -0.73 1.93 8.16
C VAL A 179 -0.58 0.67 7.31
N ALA A 180 0.45 0.58 6.47
CA ALA A 180 0.72 -0.63 5.67
C ALA A 180 0.99 -1.86 6.56
N LYS A 181 1.84 -1.71 7.60
CA LYS A 181 2.16 -2.79 8.55
C LYS A 181 0.94 -3.24 9.33
N GLU A 182 0.12 -2.30 9.82
CA GLU A 182 -1.12 -2.59 10.55
C GLU A 182 -2.14 -3.29 9.65
N PHE A 183 -2.31 -2.80 8.42
CA PHE A 183 -3.24 -3.38 7.45
C PHE A 183 -2.86 -4.82 7.07
N VAL A 184 -1.56 -5.10 6.86
CA VAL A 184 -1.08 -6.47 6.62
C VAL A 184 -1.33 -7.35 7.85
N LYS A 185 -1.07 -6.85 9.06
CA LYS A 185 -1.29 -7.59 10.30
C LYS A 185 -2.77 -7.93 10.50
N GLU A 186 -3.67 -6.98 10.25
CA GLU A 186 -5.12 -7.19 10.32
C GLU A 186 -5.59 -8.18 9.25
N SER A 187 -5.12 -8.01 8.01
CA SER A 187 -5.47 -8.88 6.88
C SER A 187 -5.03 -10.32 7.11
N ILE A 188 -3.81 -10.56 7.63
CA ILE A 188 -3.30 -11.90 7.92
C ILE A 188 -3.95 -12.50 9.18
N GLY A 189 -4.12 -11.69 10.24
CA GLY A 189 -4.78 -12.13 11.48
C GLY A 189 -6.20 -12.63 11.22
N ASN A 190 -6.93 -11.95 10.34
CA ASN A 190 -8.27 -12.34 9.92
C ASN A 190 -8.31 -13.55 8.96
N VAL A 191 -7.18 -14.01 8.42
CA VAL A 191 -7.13 -15.17 7.50
C VAL A 191 -7.05 -16.52 8.23
N ASN A 192 -6.56 -16.57 9.47
CA ASN A 192 -6.39 -17.84 10.19
C ASN A 192 -7.72 -18.51 10.58
N ARG A 193 -8.72 -17.73 11.02
CA ARG A 193 -10.03 -18.28 11.39
C ARG A 193 -10.80 -18.86 10.19
N PRO A 194 -10.97 -18.14 9.07
CA PRO A 194 -11.64 -18.67 7.89
C PRO A 194 -10.94 -19.90 7.29
N LYS A 195 -9.60 -19.98 7.37
CA LYS A 195 -8.84 -21.19 6.97
C LYS A 195 -9.25 -22.43 7.77
N ILE A 196 -9.31 -22.31 9.10
CA ILE A 196 -9.73 -23.42 9.98
C ILE A 196 -11.18 -23.83 9.69
N ILE A 197 -12.07 -22.85 9.48
CA ILE A 197 -13.47 -23.11 9.12
C ILE A 197 -13.53 -23.86 7.79
N LEU A 198 -12.84 -23.39 6.75
CA LEU A 198 -12.81 -24.03 5.44
C LEU A 198 -12.30 -25.47 5.53
N LEU A 199 -11.19 -25.71 6.23
CA LEU A 199 -10.65 -27.05 6.45
C LEU A 199 -11.64 -27.95 7.18
N THR A 200 -12.30 -27.43 8.21
CA THR A 200 -13.30 -28.18 8.98
C THR A 200 -14.49 -28.57 8.10
N VAL A 201 -15.01 -27.63 7.30
CA VAL A 201 -16.12 -27.88 6.36
C VAL A 201 -15.71 -28.87 5.27
N MET A 202 -14.48 -28.78 4.75
CA MET A 202 -13.97 -29.73 3.76
C MET A 202 -13.86 -31.16 4.32
N ILE A 203 -13.31 -31.32 5.52
CA ILE A 203 -13.16 -32.63 6.17
C ILE A 203 -14.55 -33.22 6.47
N LEU A 204 -15.41 -32.47 7.14
CA LEU A 204 -16.76 -32.94 7.48
C LEU A 204 -17.58 -33.24 6.22
N GLY A 205 -17.51 -32.38 5.20
CA GLY A 205 -18.19 -32.58 3.93
C GLY A 205 -17.74 -33.85 3.21
N THR A 206 -16.44 -34.13 3.22
CA THR A 206 -15.88 -35.37 2.64
C THR A 206 -16.34 -36.59 3.42
N LEU A 207 -16.30 -36.55 4.75
CA LEU A 207 -16.78 -37.65 5.60
C LEU A 207 -18.26 -37.92 5.37
N ILE A 208 -19.09 -36.88 5.30
CA ILE A 208 -20.53 -37.00 5.00
C ILE A 208 -20.74 -37.61 3.62
N ALA A 209 -20.00 -37.17 2.60
CA ALA A 209 -20.10 -37.72 1.25
C ALA A 209 -19.73 -39.22 1.20
N VAL A 210 -18.68 -39.63 1.90
CA VAL A 210 -18.27 -41.04 2.01
C VAL A 210 -19.34 -41.87 2.73
N VAL A 211 -19.84 -41.39 3.87
CA VAL A 211 -20.90 -42.08 4.65
C VAL A 211 -22.18 -42.21 3.82
N LEU A 212 -22.59 -41.14 3.11
CA LEU A 212 -23.75 -41.18 2.21
C LEU A 212 -23.52 -42.15 1.05
N GLY A 213 -22.33 -42.20 0.47
CA GLY A 213 -21.97 -43.13 -0.61
C GLY A 213 -22.07 -44.59 -0.16
N ILE A 214 -21.49 -44.92 1.00
CA ILE A 214 -21.58 -46.27 1.59
C ILE A 214 -23.04 -46.60 1.91
N TRP A 215 -23.78 -45.68 2.53
CA TRP A 215 -25.19 -45.88 2.88
C TRP A 215 -26.09 -46.11 1.66
N LEU A 216 -25.89 -45.34 0.58
CA LEU A 216 -26.59 -45.54 -0.68
C LEU A 216 -26.27 -46.90 -1.30
N SER A 217 -24.99 -47.29 -1.32
CA SER A 217 -24.56 -48.60 -1.84
C SER A 217 -25.26 -49.76 -1.09
N ILE A 218 -25.28 -49.71 0.23
CA ILE A 218 -25.95 -50.73 1.06
C ILE A 218 -27.47 -50.69 0.86
N SER A 219 -28.08 -49.49 0.78
CA SER A 219 -29.52 -49.37 0.58
C SER A 219 -29.98 -49.87 -0.78
N ILE A 220 -29.14 -49.80 -1.81
CA ILE A 220 -29.45 -50.28 -3.15
C ILE A 220 -29.34 -51.81 -3.19
N ASN A 221 -28.28 -52.38 -2.61
CA ASN A 221 -28.08 -53.84 -2.58
C ASN A 221 -29.06 -54.63 -1.68
N LYS A 222 -29.82 -53.94 -0.81
CA LYS A 222 -30.84 -54.56 0.06
C LYS A 222 -32.26 -54.52 -0.53
N VAL A 223 -32.44 -53.94 -1.72
CA VAL A 223 -33.67 -53.98 -2.53
C VAL A 223 -33.51 -55.08 -3.58
#